data_AF-A0A163SEV0-F1
#
_entry.id   AF-A0A163SEV0-F1
#
_cell.length_a   1.000
_cell.length_b   1.000
_cell.length_c   1.000
_cell.angle_alpha   90.00
_cell.angle_beta   90.00
_cell.angle_gamma   90.00
#
_symmetry.space_group_name_H-M   'P 1'
#
loop_
_entity.id
_entity.type
_entity.pdbx_description
1 polymer ?
#
loop_
_entity_poly.entity_id
_entity_poly.type
_entity_poly.pdbx_seq_one_letter_code
_entity_poly.pdbx_strand_id
1 'polypeptide(L)'
;MVAHLVRLKLTLMRNTLKKSVWQTIGLALGILYGLGIATMALIGLAVLGTTAPETAGQIVTIVGSVVVIAWWVVPLFAFGVDATLDPQRFVTFAVPQRQLLAGLAVAGLVGIPGIVTLLVSLGTTLAWWRSPVAALAAVVGGLLAVAMCVVGSRATTTALAPLLDSRRYREVLSIAAFVPLMLAGPLIGWATAAIARGQDVLPVIAAVLGWTPFGAPWAVASAVADGAWGLALARLAIAVVVVALAWVVWDRALAKALVAPRGGASAGKSKGLGWFDRFPATPVGAVAARCLTYWFRDPRYSGSIAVVPLLPVLLWFVGSSMGIDGGDGFRELMLVLGPLTAFTFGFAISADIAYDHTAFWTQLSSGVTGFADRAGRVLAAAVLGVPVVTVFAVVSVAFTGRWDLLVATVGLSLGVLATGLGVSSVVSARLLYPVPKPGGQSLQVAPGGRDGDHVRPDDHDARAPRAVPAGGGPGAHERPDGRRGVGLARAGRRDRSGWALPGAGHALGRTPGGPAGAGAAPAGHELQVGGPTLALARVRTCRPARAHPGERRRRAAGHRGRERAGAPLP
;
A
#
# COMPACT_ATOMS: atom_id res chain seq x y z
N MET A 1 -8.70 30.98 -17.96
CA MET A 1 -8.99 29.54 -17.71
C MET A 1 -8.21 28.93 -16.55
N VAL A 2 -6.88 29.11 -16.43
CA VAL A 2 -6.10 28.58 -15.28
C VAL A 2 -6.71 29.00 -13.94
N ALA A 3 -7.07 30.28 -13.79
CA ALA A 3 -7.77 30.78 -12.60
C ALA A 3 -9.13 30.09 -12.34
N HIS A 4 -9.86 29.68 -13.39
CA HIS A 4 -11.13 28.94 -13.25
C HIS A 4 -10.91 27.51 -12.78
N LEU A 5 -9.88 26.80 -13.28
CA LEU A 5 -9.53 25.46 -12.79
C LEU A 5 -9.03 25.49 -11.35
N VAL A 6 -8.22 26.48 -10.99
CA VAL A 6 -7.78 26.69 -9.59
C VAL A 6 -8.98 27.00 -8.70
N ARG A 7 -9.89 27.88 -9.14
CA ARG A 7 -11.12 28.19 -8.40
C ARG A 7 -12.03 26.97 -8.28
N LEU A 8 -12.18 26.16 -9.32
CA LEU A 8 -12.94 24.91 -9.29
C LEU A 8 -12.36 23.92 -8.29
N LYS A 9 -11.03 23.72 -8.29
CA LYS A 9 -10.34 22.87 -7.30
C LYS A 9 -10.58 23.36 -5.87
N LEU A 10 -10.40 24.66 -5.63
CA LEU A 10 -10.64 25.27 -4.33
C LEU A 10 -12.11 25.17 -3.89
N THR A 11 -13.06 25.35 -4.81
CA THR A 11 -14.49 25.20 -4.54
C THR A 11 -14.87 23.75 -4.25
N LEU A 12 -14.32 22.78 -4.98
CA LEU A 12 -14.50 21.36 -4.72
C LEU A 12 -13.92 20.97 -3.36
N MET A 13 -12.68 21.39 -3.06
CA MET A 13 -12.09 21.19 -1.73
C MET A 13 -12.96 21.80 -0.63
N ARG A 14 -13.43 23.04 -0.80
CA ARG A 14 -14.31 23.71 0.16
C ARG A 14 -15.66 22.99 0.35
N ASN A 15 -16.26 22.45 -0.72
CA ASN A 15 -17.53 21.73 -0.64
C ASN A 15 -17.36 20.34 -0.03
N THR A 16 -16.24 19.66 -0.29
CA THR A 16 -15.87 18.39 0.34
C THR A 16 -15.66 18.56 1.84
N LEU A 17 -14.99 19.64 2.27
CA LEU A 17 -14.80 19.98 3.68
C LEU A 17 -16.11 20.26 4.44
N LYS A 18 -17.14 20.72 3.74
CA LYS A 18 -18.47 20.95 4.34
C LYS A 18 -19.28 19.67 4.54
N LYS A 19 -18.99 18.59 3.79
CA LYS A 19 -19.80 17.37 3.79
C LYS A 19 -19.26 16.27 4.70
N SER A 20 -17.97 16.29 5.07
CA SER A 20 -17.36 15.23 5.88
C SER A 20 -16.40 15.79 6.93
N VAL A 21 -16.77 15.63 8.21
CA VAL A 21 -15.92 15.99 9.36
C VAL A 21 -14.59 15.25 9.32
N TRP A 22 -14.58 13.98 8.91
CA TRP A 22 -13.37 13.17 8.77
C TRP A 22 -12.42 13.69 7.70
N GLN A 23 -12.93 14.25 6.59
CA GLN A 23 -12.08 14.88 5.57
C GLN A 23 -11.48 16.20 6.07
N THR A 24 -12.22 16.95 6.89
CA THR A 24 -11.71 18.16 7.55
C THR A 24 -10.63 17.84 8.58
N ILE A 25 -10.83 16.80 9.40
CA ILE A 25 -9.81 16.30 10.33
C ILE A 25 -8.57 15.83 9.56
N GLY A 26 -8.75 15.06 8.48
CA GLY A 26 -7.66 14.62 7.62
C GLY A 26 -6.90 15.78 6.97
N LEU A 27 -7.60 16.82 6.51
CA LEU A 27 -6.96 18.03 5.98
C LEU A 27 -6.19 18.79 7.07
N ALA A 28 -6.79 18.99 8.25
CA ALA A 28 -6.16 19.70 9.35
C ALA A 28 -4.88 18.99 9.83
N LEU A 29 -4.95 17.66 10.02
CA LEU A 29 -3.78 16.83 10.32
C LEU A 29 -2.75 16.87 9.20
N GLY A 30 -3.19 16.83 7.93
CA GLY A 30 -2.29 16.94 6.78
C GLY A 30 -1.56 18.28 6.71
N ILE A 31 -2.24 19.39 6.99
CA ILE A 31 -1.66 20.73 7.06
C ILE A 31 -0.67 20.81 8.24
N LEU A 32 -1.07 20.34 9.43
CA LEU A 32 -0.22 20.35 10.62
C LEU A 32 1.06 19.53 10.39
N TYR A 33 0.92 18.33 9.82
CA TYR A 33 2.03 17.45 9.48
C TYR A 33 2.94 18.07 8.42
N GLY A 34 2.35 18.62 7.34
CA GLY A 34 3.10 19.32 6.30
C GLY A 34 3.86 20.55 6.83
N LEU A 35 3.24 21.33 7.71
CA LEU A 35 3.87 22.47 8.36
C LEU A 35 4.98 22.04 9.32
N GLY A 36 4.79 20.94 10.05
CA GLY A 36 5.81 20.35 10.91
C GLY A 36 7.04 19.92 10.11
N ILE A 37 6.85 19.21 9.00
CA ILE A 37 7.95 18.84 8.09
C ILE A 37 8.63 20.09 7.53
N ALA A 38 7.86 21.05 7.02
CA ALA A 38 8.42 22.28 6.45
C ALA A 38 9.26 23.03 7.49
N THR A 39 8.74 23.20 8.71
CA THR A 39 9.43 23.89 9.80
C THR A 39 10.72 23.17 10.17
N MET A 40 10.67 21.85 10.36
CA MET A 40 11.86 21.04 10.66
C MET A 40 12.90 21.13 9.55
N ALA A 41 12.48 21.07 8.28
CA ALA A 41 13.37 21.20 7.14
C ALA A 41 13.99 22.60 7.03
N LEU A 42 13.23 23.66 7.26
CA LEU A 42 13.73 25.04 7.27
C LEU A 42 14.74 25.28 8.39
N ILE A 43 14.46 24.77 9.61
CA ILE A 43 15.42 24.81 10.72
C ILE A 43 16.68 24.02 10.35
N GLY A 44 16.53 22.81 9.80
CA GLY A 44 17.65 21.99 9.34
C GLY A 44 18.52 22.69 8.30
N LEU A 45 17.90 23.37 7.32
CA LEU A 45 18.61 24.13 6.28
C LEU A 45 19.31 25.38 6.86
N ALA A 46 18.70 26.07 7.82
CA ALA A 46 19.32 27.20 8.50
C ALA A 46 20.54 26.74 9.34
N VAL A 47 20.41 25.65 10.09
CA VAL A 47 21.53 25.03 10.82
C VAL A 47 22.61 24.57 9.85
N LEU A 48 22.23 23.98 8.72
CA LEU A 48 23.18 23.54 7.70
C LEU A 48 23.97 24.70 7.10
N GLY A 49 23.34 25.87 6.94
CA GLY A 49 24.04 27.11 6.57
C GLY A 49 25.08 27.60 7.58
N THR A 50 25.14 27.00 8.79
CA THR A 50 26.22 27.27 9.74
C THR A 50 27.45 26.38 9.54
N THR A 51 27.30 25.24 8.87
CA THR A 51 28.36 24.26 8.59
C THR A 51 29.23 24.67 7.39
N ALA A 52 30.19 23.82 7.03
CA ALA A 52 31.03 24.01 5.84
C ALA A 52 30.16 23.97 4.56
N PRO A 53 30.39 24.89 3.59
CA PRO A 53 29.57 24.98 2.38
C PRO A 53 29.57 23.70 1.54
N GLU A 54 30.64 22.92 1.60
CA GLU A 54 30.77 21.63 0.91
C GLU A 54 29.77 20.61 1.49
N THR A 55 29.72 20.47 2.81
CA THR A 55 28.77 19.57 3.50
C THR A 55 27.34 20.01 3.27
N ALA A 56 27.08 21.32 3.29
CA ALA A 56 25.76 21.89 2.99
C ALA A 56 25.31 21.53 1.58
N GLY A 57 26.17 21.71 0.58
CA GLY A 57 25.90 21.33 -0.80
C GLY A 57 25.62 19.84 -0.99
N GLN A 58 26.40 18.98 -0.33
CA GLN A 58 26.23 17.53 -0.40
C GLN A 58 24.88 17.08 0.16
N ILE A 59 24.53 17.54 1.37
CA ILE A 59 23.27 17.16 2.02
C ILE A 59 22.06 17.67 1.23
N VAL A 60 22.08 18.92 0.77
CA VAL A 60 20.99 19.50 -0.05
C VAL A 60 20.82 18.72 -1.36
N THR A 61 21.92 18.32 -2.00
CA THR A 61 21.87 17.52 -3.24
C THR A 61 21.28 16.14 -3.00
N ILE A 62 21.71 15.44 -1.96
CA ILE A 62 21.26 14.08 -1.64
C ILE A 62 19.78 14.09 -1.24
N VAL A 63 19.41 14.92 -0.27
CA VAL A 63 18.03 15.00 0.24
C VAL A 63 17.09 15.51 -0.86
N GLY A 64 17.51 16.53 -1.62
CA GLY A 64 16.74 17.05 -2.74
C GLY A 64 16.48 16.01 -3.83
N SER A 65 17.48 15.17 -4.15
CA SER A 65 17.32 14.06 -5.10
C SER A 65 16.24 13.08 -4.66
N VAL A 66 16.25 12.70 -3.38
CA VAL A 66 15.24 11.80 -2.80
C VAL A 66 13.83 12.42 -2.90
N VAL A 67 13.70 13.72 -2.67
CA VAL A 67 12.41 14.44 -2.83
C VAL A 67 11.90 14.35 -4.26
N VAL A 68 12.76 14.59 -5.27
CA VAL A 68 12.35 14.49 -6.69
C VAL A 68 11.92 13.07 -7.04
N ILE A 69 12.69 12.06 -6.62
CA ILE A 69 12.37 10.64 -6.83
C ILE A 69 11.03 10.30 -6.18
N ALA A 70 10.80 10.74 -4.93
CA ALA A 70 9.53 10.51 -4.24
C ALA A 70 8.35 11.11 -5.00
N TRP A 71 8.49 12.33 -5.55
CA TRP A 71 7.46 12.97 -6.38
C TRP A 71 7.11 12.20 -7.66
N TRP A 72 8.07 11.46 -8.22
CA TRP A 72 7.87 10.68 -9.44
C TRP A 72 7.30 9.30 -9.13
N VAL A 73 7.70 8.69 -8.01
CA VAL A 73 7.38 7.30 -7.65
C VAL A 73 6.08 7.20 -6.86
N VAL A 74 5.87 8.04 -5.84
CA VAL A 74 4.70 7.94 -4.94
C VAL A 74 3.37 8.04 -5.70
N PRO A 75 3.20 8.97 -6.67
CA PRO A 75 1.94 9.08 -7.40
C PRO A 75 1.62 7.88 -8.31
N LEU A 76 2.60 7.06 -8.67
CA LEU A 76 2.36 5.81 -9.41
C LEU A 76 1.62 4.77 -8.55
N PHE A 77 1.85 4.78 -7.23
CA PHE A 77 1.14 3.94 -6.28
C PHE A 77 -0.23 4.50 -5.89
N ALA A 78 -0.34 5.82 -5.80
CA ALA A 78 -1.59 6.51 -5.46
C ALA A 78 -2.51 6.76 -6.68
N PHE A 79 -2.09 6.38 -7.89
CA PHE A 79 -2.84 6.62 -9.12
C PHE A 79 -4.22 5.94 -9.05
N GLY A 80 -5.31 6.72 -9.03
CA GLY A 80 -6.69 6.23 -8.91
C GLY A 80 -7.34 6.35 -7.52
N VAL A 81 -6.57 6.70 -6.48
CA VAL A 81 -7.12 7.04 -5.15
C VAL A 81 -7.74 8.44 -5.15
N ASP A 82 -7.20 9.35 -5.98
CA ASP A 82 -7.67 10.72 -6.09
C ASP A 82 -8.00 11.08 -7.55
N ALA A 83 -9.16 10.62 -8.02
CA ALA A 83 -9.69 10.88 -9.37
C ALA A 83 -10.23 12.32 -9.56
N THR A 84 -9.89 13.24 -8.66
CA THR A 84 -10.42 14.61 -8.63
C THR A 84 -9.96 15.46 -9.82
N LEU A 85 -8.83 15.11 -10.46
CA LEU A 85 -8.29 15.78 -11.65
C LEU A 85 -7.91 14.77 -12.74
N ASP A 86 -8.78 13.79 -13.05
CA ASP A 86 -8.57 12.94 -14.23
C ASP A 86 -8.73 13.79 -15.51
N PRO A 87 -7.69 13.92 -16.36
CA PRO A 87 -7.77 14.67 -17.62
C PRO A 87 -8.92 14.21 -18.52
N GLN A 88 -9.34 12.94 -18.39
CA GLN A 88 -10.43 12.39 -19.17
C GLN A 88 -11.81 12.95 -18.80
N ARG A 89 -11.99 13.45 -17.57
CA ARG A 89 -13.23 14.16 -17.19
C ARG A 89 -13.35 15.52 -17.89
N PHE A 90 -12.25 16.01 -18.45
CA PHE A 90 -12.24 17.22 -19.27
C PHE A 90 -12.37 16.92 -20.77
N VAL A 91 -12.42 15.65 -21.22
CA VAL A 91 -12.62 15.33 -22.65
C VAL A 91 -13.96 15.85 -23.16
N THR A 92 -14.99 15.88 -22.32
CA THR A 92 -16.32 16.41 -22.66
C THR A 92 -16.37 17.93 -22.76
N PHE A 93 -15.37 18.62 -22.20
CA PHE A 93 -15.21 20.07 -22.29
C PHE A 93 -14.05 20.32 -23.24
N ALA A 94 -14.29 20.62 -24.52
CA ALA A 94 -13.26 20.81 -25.56
C ALA A 94 -12.26 21.96 -25.24
N VAL A 95 -11.43 21.77 -24.22
CA VAL A 95 -10.48 22.74 -23.68
C VAL A 95 -9.16 22.57 -24.44
N PRO A 96 -8.55 23.68 -24.90
CA PRO A 96 -7.26 23.61 -25.59
C PRO A 96 -6.18 23.02 -24.67
N GLN A 97 -5.48 22.01 -25.19
CA GLN A 97 -4.49 21.19 -24.47
C GLN A 97 -3.44 22.00 -23.69
N ARG A 98 -2.92 23.09 -24.27
CA ARG A 98 -1.90 23.94 -23.62
C ARG A 98 -2.43 24.60 -22.32
N GLN A 99 -3.71 24.96 -22.29
CA GLN A 99 -4.33 25.56 -21.10
C GLN A 99 -4.63 24.50 -20.03
N LEU A 100 -4.96 23.27 -20.45
CA LEU A 100 -5.16 22.14 -19.55
C LEU A 100 -3.85 21.74 -18.86
N LEU A 101 -2.73 21.69 -19.59
CA LEU A 101 -1.40 21.42 -19.03
C LEU A 101 -1.00 22.46 -17.98
N ALA A 102 -1.09 23.76 -18.31
CA ALA A 102 -0.77 24.83 -17.38
C ALA A 102 -1.70 24.79 -16.15
N GLY A 103 -3.00 24.55 -16.36
CA GLY A 103 -3.98 24.39 -15.29
C GLY A 103 -3.68 23.23 -14.35
N LEU A 104 -3.29 22.07 -14.89
CA LEU A 104 -2.93 20.88 -14.12
C LEU A 104 -1.62 21.06 -13.35
N ALA A 105 -0.64 21.75 -13.93
CA ALA A 105 0.63 22.07 -13.26
C ALA A 105 0.40 22.97 -12.05
N VAL A 106 -0.33 24.08 -12.25
CA VAL A 106 -0.67 25.01 -11.16
C VAL A 106 -1.56 24.32 -10.12
N ALA A 107 -2.54 23.51 -10.56
CA ALA A 107 -3.36 22.74 -9.64
C ALA A 107 -2.52 21.74 -8.80
N GLY A 108 -1.45 21.16 -9.36
CA GLY A 108 -0.50 20.31 -8.63
C GLY A 108 0.20 21.05 -7.49
N LEU A 109 0.58 22.30 -7.71
CA LEU A 109 1.24 23.15 -6.70
C LEU A 109 0.33 23.56 -5.54
N VAL A 110 -0.97 23.73 -5.80
CA VAL A 110 -1.95 24.17 -4.79
C VAL A 110 -2.28 23.08 -3.75
N GLY A 111 -1.76 21.86 -3.91
CA GLY A 111 -1.87 20.83 -2.87
C GLY A 111 -0.92 21.06 -1.69
N ILE A 112 -1.24 20.51 -0.51
CA ILE A 112 -0.35 20.49 0.67
C ILE A 112 1.09 20.07 0.29
N PRO A 113 1.33 18.94 -0.40
CA PRO A 113 2.69 18.55 -0.77
C PRO A 113 3.38 19.55 -1.71
N GLY A 114 2.63 20.19 -2.61
CA GLY A 114 3.15 21.21 -3.53
C GLY A 114 3.61 22.47 -2.79
N ILE A 115 2.80 22.96 -1.86
CA ILE A 115 3.13 24.13 -1.02
C ILE A 115 4.35 23.82 -0.13
N VAL A 116 4.35 22.67 0.55
CA VAL A 116 5.47 22.25 1.41
C VAL A 116 6.76 22.13 0.59
N THR A 117 6.71 21.49 -0.58
CA THR A 117 7.89 21.33 -1.45
C THR A 117 8.39 22.69 -1.93
N LEU A 118 7.50 23.61 -2.31
CA LEU A 118 7.88 24.97 -2.71
C LEU A 118 8.56 25.73 -1.57
N LEU A 119 7.98 25.70 -0.36
CA LEU A 119 8.54 26.37 0.82
C LEU A 119 9.92 25.82 1.17
N VAL A 120 10.08 24.49 1.20
CA VAL A 120 11.37 23.85 1.50
C VAL A 120 12.40 24.14 0.40
N SER A 121 11.98 24.13 -0.87
CA SER A 121 12.88 24.41 -2.00
C SER A 121 13.40 25.84 -1.97
N LEU A 122 12.53 26.83 -1.72
CA LEU A 122 12.95 28.21 -1.52
C LEU A 122 13.78 28.37 -0.24
N GLY A 123 13.45 27.60 0.79
CA GLY A 123 14.18 27.50 2.04
C GLY A 123 15.63 27.06 1.89
N THR A 124 16.00 26.38 0.79
CA THR A 124 17.41 26.02 0.54
C THR A 124 18.33 27.23 0.43
N THR A 125 17.78 28.41 0.12
CA THR A 125 18.48 29.70 0.19
C THR A 125 19.08 29.98 1.58
N LEU A 126 18.43 29.50 2.65
CA LEU A 126 18.92 29.65 4.03
C LEU A 126 20.25 28.91 4.26
N ALA A 127 20.50 27.81 3.54
CA ALA A 127 21.77 27.09 3.60
C ALA A 127 22.93 27.91 3.01
N TRP A 128 22.64 28.95 2.22
CA TRP A 128 23.63 29.77 1.51
C TRP A 128 23.62 31.24 1.96
N TRP A 129 23.05 31.56 3.12
CA TRP A 129 22.90 32.94 3.63
C TRP A 129 24.21 33.75 3.71
N ARG A 130 25.37 33.08 3.83
CA ARG A 130 26.71 33.70 3.83
C ARG A 130 27.22 34.08 2.43
N SER A 131 26.66 33.50 1.37
CA SER A 131 27.05 33.74 -0.02
C SER A 131 25.84 34.18 -0.85
N PRO A 132 25.64 35.50 -1.07
CA PRO A 132 24.43 36.01 -1.74
C PRO A 132 24.30 35.49 -3.18
N VAL A 133 25.42 35.23 -3.85
CA VAL A 133 25.44 34.70 -5.22
C VAL A 133 24.99 33.24 -5.26
N ALA A 134 25.46 32.41 -4.31
CA ALA A 134 25.01 31.03 -4.18
C ALA A 134 23.54 30.95 -3.71
N ALA A 135 23.09 31.89 -2.88
CA ALA A 135 21.70 32.03 -2.47
C ALA A 135 20.76 32.28 -3.68
N LEU A 136 21.14 33.19 -4.60
CA LEU A 136 20.39 33.40 -5.84
C LEU A 136 20.36 32.14 -6.71
N ALA A 137 21.49 31.44 -6.83
CA ALA A 137 21.56 30.18 -7.54
C ALA A 137 20.69 29.09 -6.89
N ALA A 138 20.58 29.07 -5.57
CA ALA A 138 19.69 28.17 -4.83
C ALA A 138 18.21 28.45 -5.10
N VAL A 139 17.81 29.72 -5.22
CA VAL A 139 16.44 30.08 -5.62
C VAL A 139 16.12 29.55 -7.01
N VAL A 140 17.01 29.78 -7.99
CA VAL A 140 16.81 29.30 -9.37
C VAL A 140 16.77 27.77 -9.42
N GLY A 141 17.73 27.11 -8.77
CA GLY A 141 17.79 25.65 -8.66
C GLY A 141 16.55 25.06 -7.96
N GLY A 142 16.12 25.66 -6.86
CA GLY A 142 14.94 25.26 -6.10
C GLY A 142 13.64 25.40 -6.92
N LEU A 143 13.48 26.48 -7.68
CA LEU A 143 12.32 26.65 -8.57
C LEU A 143 12.31 25.61 -9.70
N LEU A 144 13.47 25.30 -10.28
CA LEU A 144 13.60 24.23 -11.27
C LEU A 144 13.32 22.86 -10.66
N ALA A 145 13.76 22.59 -9.43
CA ALA A 145 13.44 21.36 -8.71
C ALA A 145 11.94 21.21 -8.47
N VAL A 146 11.25 22.28 -8.06
CA VAL A 146 9.78 22.28 -7.91
C VAL A 146 9.09 22.01 -9.24
N ALA A 147 9.53 22.66 -10.33
CA ALA A 147 9.01 22.41 -11.66
C ALA A 147 9.21 20.94 -12.08
N MET A 148 10.40 20.39 -11.81
CA MET A 148 10.75 19.00 -12.09
C MET A 148 9.92 17.99 -11.28
N CYS A 149 9.66 18.28 -10.00
CA CYS A 149 8.76 17.48 -9.17
C CYS A 149 7.35 17.44 -9.76
N VAL A 150 6.76 18.61 -10.05
CA VAL A 150 5.36 18.71 -10.48
C VAL A 150 5.17 18.22 -11.92
N VAL A 151 5.98 18.71 -12.86
CA VAL A 151 5.91 18.34 -14.28
C VAL A 151 6.31 16.90 -14.45
N GLY A 152 7.40 16.45 -13.82
CA GLY A 152 7.87 15.07 -13.92
C GLY A 152 6.85 14.07 -13.36
N SER A 153 6.25 14.36 -12.20
CA SER A 153 5.18 13.54 -11.64
C SER A 153 3.97 13.39 -12.57
N ARG A 154 3.54 14.48 -13.20
CA ARG A 154 2.43 14.46 -14.16
C ARG A 154 2.81 13.79 -15.48
N ALA A 155 4.03 14.00 -15.95
CA ALA A 155 4.57 13.37 -17.14
C ALA A 155 4.63 11.85 -16.99
N THR A 156 5.22 11.35 -15.89
CA THR A 156 5.35 9.92 -15.63
C THR A 156 3.98 9.25 -15.49
N THR A 157 3.10 9.81 -14.67
CA THR A 157 1.76 9.25 -14.46
C THR A 157 0.89 9.26 -15.73
N THR A 158 0.96 10.33 -16.54
CA THR A 158 0.19 10.40 -17.80
C THR A 158 0.78 9.52 -18.89
N ALA A 159 2.11 9.48 -19.04
CA ALA A 159 2.78 8.67 -20.04
C ALA A 159 2.65 7.17 -19.77
N LEU A 160 2.67 6.78 -18.49
CA LEU A 160 2.51 5.38 -18.10
C LEU A 160 1.05 4.99 -17.90
N ALA A 161 0.07 5.90 -18.01
CA ALA A 161 -1.36 5.57 -17.86
C ALA A 161 -1.83 4.37 -18.74
N PRO A 162 -1.45 4.27 -20.03
CA PRO A 162 -1.84 3.10 -20.84
C PRO A 162 -1.20 1.79 -20.38
N LEU A 163 0.03 1.87 -19.88
CA LEU A 163 0.75 0.72 -19.31
C LEU A 163 0.14 0.34 -17.95
N LEU A 164 -0.26 1.33 -17.15
CA LEU A 164 -0.96 1.16 -15.89
C LEU A 164 -2.36 0.58 -16.06
N ASP A 165 -3.03 0.77 -17.20
CA ASP A 165 -4.29 0.09 -17.51
C ASP A 165 -4.07 -1.41 -17.72
N SER A 166 -2.96 -1.78 -18.36
CA SER A 166 -2.60 -3.18 -18.56
C SER A 166 -2.13 -3.83 -17.24
N ARG A 167 -2.73 -4.98 -16.90
CA ARG A 167 -2.46 -5.70 -15.64
C ARG A 167 -0.96 -6.00 -15.46
N ARG A 168 -0.33 -6.52 -16.51
CA ARG A 168 1.07 -6.97 -16.51
C ARG A 168 2.08 -5.83 -16.35
N TYR A 169 1.90 -4.70 -17.04
CA TYR A 169 2.86 -3.60 -16.93
C TYR A 169 2.67 -2.78 -15.65
N ARG A 170 1.43 -2.68 -15.14
CA ARG A 170 1.18 -2.13 -13.81
C ARG A 170 1.92 -2.89 -12.72
N GLU A 171 1.94 -4.21 -12.79
CA GLU A 171 2.70 -5.07 -11.88
C GLU A 171 4.19 -4.77 -11.92
N VAL A 172 4.79 -4.83 -13.11
CA VAL A 172 6.21 -4.53 -13.31
C VAL A 172 6.56 -3.13 -12.79
N LEU A 173 5.71 -2.13 -13.05
CA LEU A 173 5.94 -0.78 -12.57
C LEU A 173 5.82 -0.66 -11.05
N SER A 174 4.82 -1.33 -10.45
CA SER A 174 4.65 -1.33 -9.00
C SER A 174 5.83 -2.01 -8.30
N ILE A 175 6.36 -3.08 -8.88
CA ILE A 175 7.57 -3.77 -8.41
C ILE A 175 8.78 -2.85 -8.56
N ALA A 176 8.99 -2.27 -9.75
CA ALA A 176 10.10 -1.36 -10.02
C ALA A 176 10.08 -0.13 -9.11
N ALA A 177 8.90 0.34 -8.73
CA ALA A 177 8.69 1.45 -7.80
C ALA A 177 8.85 1.01 -6.33
N PHE A 178 8.59 -0.26 -6.00
CA PHE A 178 8.68 -0.81 -4.64
C PHE A 178 10.13 -1.11 -4.27
N VAL A 179 10.94 -1.56 -5.23
CA VAL A 179 12.38 -1.80 -5.09
C VAL A 179 13.12 -0.63 -4.39
N PRO A 180 13.10 0.61 -4.91
CA PRO A 180 13.81 1.72 -4.28
C PRO A 180 13.21 2.09 -2.93
N LEU A 181 11.89 1.97 -2.75
CA LEU A 181 11.24 2.25 -1.47
C LEU A 181 11.68 1.26 -0.39
N MET A 182 11.78 -0.03 -0.72
CA MET A 182 12.22 -1.06 0.21
C MET A 182 13.71 -0.96 0.51
N LEU A 183 14.53 -0.57 -0.48
CA LEU A 183 15.95 -0.32 -0.28
C LEU A 183 16.23 1.00 0.47
N ALA A 184 15.28 1.94 0.53
CA ALA A 184 15.50 3.24 1.17
C ALA A 184 15.88 3.10 2.65
N GLY A 185 15.20 2.26 3.42
CA GLY A 185 15.51 2.04 4.84
C GLY A 185 16.93 1.51 5.07
N PRO A 186 17.30 0.35 4.47
CA PRO A 186 18.65 -0.19 4.52
C PRO A 186 19.72 0.78 4.00
N LEU A 187 19.42 1.55 2.94
CA LEU A 187 20.35 2.55 2.39
C LEU A 187 20.60 3.70 3.38
N ILE A 188 19.54 4.18 4.06
CA ILE A 188 19.67 5.19 5.11
C ILE A 188 20.49 4.61 6.27
N GLY A 189 20.18 3.40 6.73
CA GLY A 189 20.92 2.73 7.81
C GLY A 189 22.40 2.50 7.47
N TRP A 190 22.69 2.16 6.22
CA TRP A 190 24.06 2.04 5.73
C TRP A 190 24.79 3.40 5.73
N ALA A 191 24.14 4.45 5.21
CA ALA A 191 24.73 5.79 5.16
C ALA A 191 25.00 6.33 6.57
N THR A 192 24.06 6.16 7.51
CA THR A 192 24.26 6.59 8.91
C THR A 192 25.39 5.81 9.58
N ALA A 193 25.48 4.50 9.37
CA ALA A 193 26.57 3.68 9.88
C ALA A 193 27.94 4.03 9.25
N ALA A 194 27.97 4.36 7.95
CA ALA A 194 29.18 4.82 7.27
C ALA A 194 29.70 6.14 7.88
N ILE A 195 28.82 7.12 8.08
CA ILE A 195 29.15 8.39 8.73
C ILE A 195 29.64 8.15 10.17
N ALA A 196 28.96 7.31 10.94
CA ALA A 196 29.36 6.98 12.32
C ALA A 196 30.75 6.31 12.40
N ARG A 197 31.17 5.59 11.35
CA ARG A 197 32.51 5.01 11.21
C ARG A 197 33.57 5.98 10.68
N GLY A 198 33.21 7.25 10.46
CA GLY A 198 34.11 8.26 9.89
C GLY A 198 34.39 8.09 8.40
N GLN A 199 33.56 7.33 7.67
CA GLN A 199 33.69 7.21 6.21
C GLN A 199 33.00 8.39 5.51
N ASP A 200 33.78 9.17 4.76
CA ASP A 200 33.26 10.27 3.94
C ASP A 200 32.63 9.75 2.63
N VAL A 201 31.42 9.21 2.74
CA VAL A 201 30.64 8.72 1.57
C VAL A 201 29.79 9.81 0.93
N LEU A 202 29.51 10.90 1.66
CA LEU A 202 28.69 12.03 1.19
C LEU A 202 29.23 12.69 -0.10
N PRO A 203 30.54 12.97 -0.23
CA PRO A 203 31.08 13.59 -1.45
C PRO A 203 30.84 12.75 -2.70
N VAL A 204 31.07 11.43 -2.62
CA VAL A 204 30.90 10.50 -3.76
C VAL A 204 29.44 10.44 -4.19
N ILE A 205 28.52 10.28 -3.23
CA ILE A 205 27.09 10.18 -3.51
C ILE A 205 26.58 11.50 -4.10
N ALA A 206 26.96 12.64 -3.52
CA ALA A 206 26.56 13.96 -4.02
C ALA A 206 27.14 14.26 -5.40
N ALA A 207 28.37 13.83 -5.69
CA ALA A 207 28.98 13.99 -7.01
C ALA A 207 28.21 13.22 -8.09
N VAL A 208 27.87 11.95 -7.82
CA VAL A 208 27.07 11.13 -8.76
C VAL A 208 25.67 11.72 -8.91
N LEU A 209 24.97 12.00 -7.81
CA LEU A 209 23.61 12.56 -7.84
C LEU A 209 23.57 13.94 -8.50
N GLY A 210 24.60 14.76 -8.34
CA GLY A 210 24.70 16.09 -8.94
C GLY A 210 24.75 16.06 -10.48
N TRP A 211 25.07 14.92 -11.10
CA TRP A 211 24.97 14.71 -12.55
C TRP A 211 23.65 14.05 -12.99
N THR A 212 22.88 13.51 -12.04
CA THR A 212 21.56 12.94 -12.35
C THR A 212 20.52 14.04 -12.49
N PRO A 213 19.45 13.82 -13.29
CA PRO A 213 18.33 14.77 -13.36
C PRO A 213 17.73 15.07 -11.98
N PHE A 214 17.76 14.11 -11.05
CA PHE A 214 17.15 14.25 -9.73
C PHE A 214 17.94 15.20 -8.81
N GLY A 215 19.28 15.20 -8.90
CA GLY A 215 20.17 15.99 -8.04
C GLY A 215 20.72 17.26 -8.67
N ALA A 216 20.78 17.35 -10.01
CA ALA A 216 21.29 18.50 -10.74
C ALA A 216 20.73 19.86 -10.28
N PRO A 217 19.40 20.07 -10.10
CA PRO A 217 18.89 21.38 -9.70
C PRO A 217 19.33 21.81 -8.28
N TRP A 218 19.60 20.85 -7.40
CA TRP A 218 20.03 21.09 -6.02
C TRP A 218 21.54 21.38 -5.90
N ALA A 219 22.32 20.85 -6.83
CA ALA A 219 23.78 20.97 -6.86
C ALA A 219 24.29 22.24 -7.60
N VAL A 220 23.40 23.13 -8.04
CA VAL A 220 23.77 24.39 -8.72
C VAL A 220 24.38 25.38 -7.73
N ALA A 221 23.73 25.56 -6.57
CA ALA A 221 24.16 26.54 -5.57
C ALA A 221 25.55 26.22 -4.99
N SER A 222 25.85 24.93 -4.79
CA SER A 222 27.18 24.49 -4.34
C SER A 222 28.26 24.76 -5.38
N ALA A 223 28.03 24.45 -6.65
CA ALA A 223 29.01 24.74 -7.71
C ALA A 223 29.28 26.25 -7.86
N VAL A 224 28.28 27.11 -7.59
CA VAL A 224 28.45 28.57 -7.57
C VAL A 224 29.24 29.02 -6.34
N ALA A 225 28.98 28.43 -5.17
CA ALA A 225 29.76 28.71 -3.96
C ALA A 225 31.23 28.31 -4.09
N ASP A 226 31.50 27.21 -4.82
CA ASP A 226 32.85 26.72 -5.12
C ASP A 226 33.55 27.54 -6.24
N GLY A 227 32.88 28.54 -6.83
CA GLY A 227 33.40 29.33 -7.96
C GLY A 227 33.47 28.56 -9.30
N ALA A 228 32.95 27.34 -9.36
CA ALA A 228 32.96 26.47 -10.53
C ALA A 228 31.77 26.78 -11.48
N TRP A 229 31.79 27.98 -12.07
CA TRP A 229 30.71 28.48 -12.94
C TRP A 229 30.37 27.56 -14.12
N GLY A 230 31.37 26.91 -14.72
CA GLY A 230 31.15 25.95 -15.81
C GLY A 230 30.33 24.73 -15.37
N LEU A 231 30.62 24.19 -14.17
CA LEU A 231 29.88 23.06 -13.60
C LEU A 231 28.47 23.48 -13.18
N ALA A 232 28.32 24.68 -12.60
CA ALA A 232 27.01 25.25 -12.26
C ALA A 232 26.13 25.38 -13.51
N LEU A 233 26.68 25.91 -14.61
CA LEU A 233 25.96 26.05 -15.87
C LEU A 233 25.58 24.69 -16.48
N ALA A 234 26.48 23.70 -16.43
CA ALA A 234 26.19 22.35 -16.90
C ALA A 234 25.03 21.71 -16.12
N ARG A 235 25.05 21.80 -14.78
CA ARG A 235 23.96 21.29 -13.92
C ARG A 235 22.64 22.02 -14.14
N LEU A 236 22.69 23.33 -14.32
CA LEU A 236 21.52 24.14 -14.64
C LEU A 236 20.93 23.74 -16.01
N ALA A 237 21.79 23.54 -17.02
CA ALA A 237 21.38 23.10 -18.35
C ALA A 237 20.70 21.72 -18.29
N ILE A 238 21.25 20.76 -17.52
CA ILE A 238 20.63 19.46 -17.29
C ILE A 238 19.23 19.63 -16.70
N ALA A 239 19.08 20.43 -15.65
CA ALA A 239 17.77 20.67 -15.01
C ALA A 239 16.75 21.26 -16.00
N VAL A 240 17.14 22.29 -16.76
CA VAL A 240 16.26 22.93 -17.76
C VAL A 240 15.87 21.96 -18.87
N VAL A 241 16.83 21.24 -19.45
CA VAL A 241 16.60 20.27 -20.53
C VAL A 241 15.64 19.17 -20.06
N VAL A 242 15.82 18.65 -18.85
CA VAL A 242 14.97 17.56 -18.35
C VAL A 242 13.56 18.06 -18.04
N VAL A 243 13.39 19.26 -17.48
CA VAL A 243 12.05 19.87 -17.31
C VAL A 243 11.37 20.08 -18.67
N ALA A 244 12.09 20.57 -19.67
CA ALA A 244 11.56 20.75 -21.02
C ALA A 244 11.15 19.40 -21.66
N LEU A 245 11.99 18.37 -21.55
CA LEU A 245 11.69 17.03 -22.04
C LEU A 245 10.48 16.44 -21.31
N ALA A 246 10.41 16.56 -19.99
CA ALA A 246 9.26 16.10 -19.19
C ALA A 246 7.97 16.81 -19.62
N TRP A 247 8.03 18.11 -19.89
CA TRP A 247 6.91 18.87 -20.42
C TRP A 247 6.45 18.36 -21.79
N VAL A 248 7.39 18.12 -22.72
CA VAL A 248 7.10 17.59 -24.06
C VAL A 248 6.52 16.18 -24.00
N VAL A 249 7.06 15.32 -23.13
CA VAL A 249 6.54 13.96 -22.91
C VAL A 249 5.12 14.03 -22.35
N TRP A 250 4.88 14.92 -21.37
CA TRP A 250 3.56 15.10 -20.79
C TRP A 250 2.55 15.60 -21.83
N ASP A 251 2.92 16.59 -22.64
CA ASP A 251 2.09 17.12 -23.72
C ASP A 251 1.70 16.01 -24.71
N ARG A 252 2.67 15.25 -25.22
CA ARG A 252 2.39 14.15 -26.16
C ARG A 252 1.58 13.01 -25.53
N ALA A 253 1.87 12.66 -24.28
CA ALA A 253 1.13 11.63 -23.55
C ALA A 253 -0.32 12.05 -23.34
N LEU A 254 -0.55 13.32 -22.97
CA LEU A 254 -1.87 13.88 -22.77
C LEU A 254 -2.68 13.90 -24.08
N ALA A 255 -2.09 14.35 -25.19
CA ALA A 255 -2.74 14.30 -26.51
C ALA A 255 -3.21 12.88 -26.85
N LYS A 256 -2.33 11.88 -26.68
CA LYS A 256 -2.67 10.47 -26.94
C LYS A 256 -3.79 9.98 -26.01
N ALA A 257 -3.72 10.31 -24.72
CA ALA A 257 -4.69 9.88 -23.72
C ALA A 257 -6.10 10.49 -23.92
N LEU A 258 -6.20 11.63 -24.59
CA LEU A 258 -7.48 12.28 -24.94
C LEU A 258 -8.15 11.66 -26.18
N VAL A 259 -7.38 10.99 -27.04
CA VAL A 259 -7.87 10.42 -28.31
C VAL A 259 -8.03 8.89 -28.26
N ALA A 260 -7.33 8.21 -27.34
CA ALA A 260 -7.39 6.76 -27.21
C ALA A 260 -8.61 6.27 -26.40
N PRO A 261 -9.46 5.36 -26.93
CA PRO A 261 -10.51 4.69 -26.16
C PRO A 261 -9.91 3.83 -25.03
N ARG A 262 -10.45 3.93 -23.81
CA ARG A 262 -10.07 3.04 -22.70
C ARG A 262 -10.62 1.62 -22.94
N GLY A 263 -9.81 0.59 -22.69
CA GLY A 263 -10.32 -0.76 -22.39
C GLY A 263 -10.16 -1.86 -23.43
N GLY A 264 -9.30 -1.71 -24.44
CA GLY A 264 -8.94 -2.84 -25.32
C GLY A 264 -8.01 -3.84 -24.64
N ALA A 265 -8.47 -4.55 -23.60
CA ALA A 265 -7.77 -5.74 -23.14
C ALA A 265 -7.79 -6.74 -24.31
N SER A 266 -6.69 -6.83 -25.05
CA SER A 266 -6.51 -7.86 -26.07
C SER A 266 -6.77 -9.20 -25.39
N ALA A 267 -7.93 -9.80 -25.69
CA ALA A 267 -8.28 -11.13 -25.24
C ALA A 267 -7.24 -12.09 -25.84
N GLY A 268 -6.18 -12.35 -25.07
CA GLY A 268 -5.16 -13.32 -25.46
C GLY A 268 -5.86 -14.67 -25.63
N LYS A 269 -5.75 -15.26 -26.82
CA LYS A 269 -6.24 -16.61 -27.09
C LYS A 269 -5.58 -17.58 -26.10
N SER A 270 -6.30 -18.06 -25.09
CA SER A 270 -5.82 -19.15 -24.24
C SER A 270 -6.03 -20.47 -24.97
N LYS A 271 -4.95 -21.21 -25.22
CA LYS A 271 -5.01 -22.62 -25.67
C LYS A 271 -5.06 -23.54 -24.42
N GLY A 272 -6.06 -24.42 -24.35
CA GLY A 272 -6.19 -25.48 -23.32
C GLY A 272 -6.77 -25.03 -21.98
N LEU A 273 -6.86 -25.96 -21.02
CA LEU A 273 -7.34 -25.69 -19.64
C LEU A 273 -6.20 -25.20 -18.72
N GLY A 274 -4.98 -25.07 -19.23
CA GLY A 274 -3.83 -24.56 -18.50
C GLY A 274 -3.33 -25.55 -17.45
N TRP A 275 -3.16 -25.10 -16.20
CA TRP A 275 -2.67 -25.97 -15.12
C TRP A 275 -3.63 -27.13 -14.79
N PHE A 276 -4.92 -27.00 -15.13
CA PHE A 276 -5.89 -28.08 -14.93
C PHE A 276 -5.60 -29.32 -15.80
N ASP A 277 -4.90 -29.17 -16.93
CA ASP A 277 -4.47 -30.31 -17.76
C ASP A 277 -3.25 -31.05 -17.17
N ARG A 278 -2.60 -30.48 -16.14
CA ARG A 278 -1.34 -31.02 -15.57
C ARG A 278 -1.49 -31.62 -14.19
N PHE A 279 -2.57 -31.30 -13.47
CA PHE A 279 -2.85 -31.84 -12.16
C PHE A 279 -3.87 -32.98 -12.24
N PRO A 280 -3.80 -33.97 -11.35
CA PRO A 280 -4.78 -35.06 -11.31
C PRO A 280 -6.19 -34.51 -11.02
N ALA A 281 -7.21 -35.20 -11.53
CA ALA A 281 -8.62 -34.89 -11.33
C ALA A 281 -9.10 -35.26 -9.89
N THR A 282 -8.41 -34.72 -8.88
CA THR A 282 -8.77 -34.84 -7.46
C THR A 282 -9.11 -33.46 -6.89
N PRO A 283 -9.86 -33.36 -5.77
CA PRO A 283 -10.16 -32.07 -5.14
C PRO A 283 -8.89 -31.26 -4.81
N VAL A 284 -7.83 -31.93 -4.35
CA VAL A 284 -6.53 -31.30 -4.06
C VAL A 284 -5.88 -30.79 -5.35
N GLY A 285 -5.86 -31.60 -6.41
CA GLY A 285 -5.27 -31.23 -7.70
C GLY A 285 -5.99 -30.05 -8.37
N ALA A 286 -7.32 -30.02 -8.32
CA ALA A 286 -8.11 -28.91 -8.85
C ALA A 286 -7.83 -27.60 -8.12
N VAL A 287 -7.74 -27.63 -6.78
CA VAL A 287 -7.38 -26.45 -5.98
C VAL A 287 -5.95 -26.01 -6.29
N ALA A 288 -5.00 -26.96 -6.38
CA ALA A 288 -3.61 -26.66 -6.70
C ALA A 288 -3.47 -25.99 -8.09
N ALA A 289 -4.13 -26.53 -9.12
CA ALA A 289 -4.14 -25.95 -10.46
C ALA A 289 -4.71 -24.52 -10.49
N ARG A 290 -5.80 -24.29 -9.75
CA ARG A 290 -6.40 -22.95 -9.60
C ARG A 290 -5.44 -21.98 -8.92
N CYS A 291 -4.88 -22.36 -7.76
CA CYS A 291 -3.94 -21.53 -7.02
C CYS A 291 -2.68 -21.24 -7.84
N LEU A 292 -2.14 -22.22 -8.55
CA LEU A 292 -0.98 -22.03 -9.43
C LEU A 292 -1.31 -21.06 -10.59
N THR A 293 -2.55 -21.09 -11.11
CA THR A 293 -3.01 -20.09 -12.07
C THR A 293 -2.99 -18.68 -11.48
N TYR A 294 -3.35 -18.50 -10.20
CA TYR A 294 -3.26 -17.20 -9.54
C TYR A 294 -1.83 -16.72 -9.36
N TRP A 295 -0.90 -17.61 -8.99
CA TRP A 295 0.53 -17.27 -8.88
C TRP A 295 1.11 -16.66 -10.17
N PHE A 296 0.61 -17.06 -11.35
CA PHE A 296 1.09 -16.52 -12.63
C PHE A 296 0.23 -15.40 -13.23
N ARG A 297 -1.05 -15.31 -12.87
CA ARG A 297 -2.00 -14.36 -13.49
C ARG A 297 -2.42 -13.23 -12.56
N ASP A 298 -2.21 -13.37 -11.27
CA ASP A 298 -2.65 -12.41 -10.27
C ASP A 298 -1.48 -11.55 -9.73
N PRO A 299 -1.55 -10.21 -9.90
CA PRO A 299 -0.57 -9.25 -9.40
C PRO A 299 -0.21 -9.42 -7.93
N ARG A 300 -1.21 -9.82 -7.14
CA ARG A 300 -1.13 -9.82 -5.68
C ARG A 300 -0.13 -10.87 -5.20
N TYR A 301 0.09 -11.91 -6.01
CA TYR A 301 1.06 -12.97 -5.77
C TYR A 301 2.45 -12.63 -6.32
N SER A 302 2.53 -11.99 -7.50
CA SER A 302 3.83 -11.57 -8.06
C SER A 302 4.48 -10.46 -7.24
N GLY A 303 3.68 -9.54 -6.67
CA GLY A 303 4.17 -8.46 -5.80
C GLY A 303 4.84 -8.95 -4.51
N SER A 304 4.36 -10.04 -3.89
CA SER A 304 4.99 -10.59 -2.67
C SER A 304 6.28 -11.36 -2.98
N ILE A 305 6.39 -12.04 -4.13
CA ILE A 305 7.62 -12.72 -4.57
C ILE A 305 8.66 -11.74 -5.13
N ALA A 306 8.25 -10.57 -5.62
CA ALA A 306 9.17 -9.59 -6.20
C ALA A 306 10.33 -9.19 -5.27
N VAL A 307 10.14 -9.36 -3.96
CA VAL A 307 11.16 -9.16 -2.92
C VAL A 307 12.30 -10.18 -2.99
N VAL A 308 12.05 -11.42 -3.44
CA VAL A 308 12.99 -12.55 -3.36
C VAL A 308 14.31 -12.27 -4.10
N PRO A 309 14.32 -11.79 -5.36
CA PRO A 309 15.57 -11.44 -6.04
C PRO A 309 16.32 -10.26 -5.39
N LEU A 310 15.65 -9.43 -4.60
CA LEU A 310 16.24 -8.27 -3.92
C LEU A 310 16.87 -8.64 -2.58
N LEU A 311 16.56 -9.82 -2.03
CA LEU A 311 17.04 -10.24 -0.71
C LEU A 311 18.58 -10.21 -0.57
N PRO A 312 19.41 -10.61 -1.55
CA PRO A 312 20.86 -10.49 -1.43
C PRO A 312 21.33 -9.04 -1.29
N VAL A 313 20.74 -8.13 -2.07
CA VAL A 313 21.05 -6.70 -2.02
C VAL A 313 20.57 -6.09 -0.70
N LEU A 314 19.39 -6.49 -0.23
CA LEU A 314 18.86 -6.10 1.07
C LEU A 314 19.80 -6.53 2.20
N LEU A 315 20.25 -7.79 2.18
CA LEU A 315 21.19 -8.33 3.17
C LEU A 315 22.55 -7.61 3.12
N TRP A 316 23.00 -7.16 1.95
CA TRP A 316 24.22 -6.33 1.83
C TRP A 316 24.09 -5.02 2.62
N PHE A 317 23.02 -4.27 2.38
CA PHE A 317 22.81 -3.00 3.08
C PHE A 317 22.58 -3.22 4.58
N VAL A 318 21.78 -4.21 4.94
CA VAL A 318 21.50 -4.55 6.35
C VAL A 318 22.78 -4.96 7.07
N GLY A 319 23.56 -5.88 6.50
CA GLY A 319 24.85 -6.31 7.07
C GLY A 319 25.81 -5.14 7.22
N SER A 320 25.94 -4.31 6.18
CA SER A 320 26.81 -3.14 6.22
C SER A 320 26.37 -2.10 7.27
N SER A 321 25.06 -2.00 7.56
CA SER A 321 24.51 -1.14 8.62
C SER A 321 24.74 -1.71 10.03
N MET A 322 24.87 -3.03 10.16
CA MET A 322 25.16 -3.73 11.41
C MET A 322 26.66 -3.79 11.72
N GLY A 323 27.52 -3.15 10.92
CA GLY A 323 28.98 -3.24 11.11
C GLY A 323 29.59 -4.53 10.58
N ILE A 324 28.85 -5.33 9.83
CA ILE A 324 29.37 -6.54 9.19
C ILE A 324 30.15 -6.09 7.94
N ASP A 325 31.47 -6.23 7.99
CA ASP A 325 32.34 -5.83 6.89
C ASP A 325 32.04 -6.62 5.60
N GLY A 326 32.18 -5.97 4.45
CA GLY A 326 31.87 -6.53 3.12
C GLY A 326 32.76 -7.70 2.67
N GLY A 327 33.63 -8.20 3.55
CA GLY A 327 34.45 -9.39 3.36
C GLY A 327 33.78 -10.64 3.93
N ASP A 328 34.47 -11.33 4.84
CA ASP A 328 34.03 -12.63 5.34
C ASP A 328 32.72 -12.57 6.13
N GLY A 329 32.48 -11.48 6.88
CA GLY A 329 31.22 -11.29 7.60
C GLY A 329 30.00 -11.25 6.67
N PHE A 330 30.09 -10.50 5.56
CA PHE A 330 29.02 -10.47 4.56
C PHE A 330 28.84 -11.84 3.88
N ARG A 331 29.95 -12.54 3.59
CA ARG A 331 29.90 -13.91 3.06
C ARG A 331 29.13 -14.81 4.00
N GLU A 332 29.44 -14.83 5.28
CA GLU A 332 28.71 -15.65 6.26
C GLU A 332 27.23 -15.26 6.38
N LEU A 333 26.92 -13.96 6.35
CA LEU A 333 25.53 -13.48 6.37
C LEU A 333 24.70 -14.02 5.19
N MET A 334 25.32 -14.27 4.04
CA MET A 334 24.61 -14.85 2.88
C MET A 334 24.05 -16.24 3.15
N LEU A 335 24.54 -16.99 4.14
CA LEU A 335 23.95 -18.30 4.49
C LEU A 335 22.47 -18.18 4.92
N VAL A 336 22.06 -17.02 5.44
CA VAL A 336 20.66 -16.74 5.83
C VAL A 336 19.74 -16.56 4.61
N LEU A 337 20.28 -16.35 3.41
CA LEU A 337 19.51 -16.11 2.20
C LEU A 337 18.49 -17.22 1.92
N GLY A 338 18.91 -18.50 1.98
CA GLY A 338 18.02 -19.65 1.80
C GLY A 338 16.85 -19.66 2.79
N PRO A 339 17.09 -19.67 4.11
CA PRO A 339 16.03 -19.63 5.12
C PRO A 339 15.12 -18.38 5.03
N LEU A 340 15.67 -17.22 4.68
CA LEU A 340 14.89 -15.99 4.52
C LEU A 340 13.97 -16.05 3.30
N THR A 341 14.45 -16.61 2.19
CA THR A 341 13.60 -16.85 1.01
C THR A 341 12.49 -17.84 1.34
N ALA A 342 12.80 -18.89 2.10
CA ALA A 342 11.84 -19.87 2.57
C ALA A 342 10.74 -19.27 3.45
N PHE A 343 11.13 -18.39 4.38
CA PHE A 343 10.19 -17.66 5.23
C PHE A 343 9.24 -16.79 4.40
N THR A 344 9.79 -16.05 3.43
CA THR A 344 9.01 -15.16 2.56
C THR A 344 7.98 -15.95 1.73
N PHE A 345 8.40 -17.08 1.13
CA PHE A 345 7.48 -17.97 0.41
C PHE A 345 6.46 -18.65 1.32
N GLY A 346 6.89 -19.14 2.49
CA GLY A 346 6.02 -19.81 3.45
C GLY A 346 4.92 -18.91 3.99
N PHE A 347 5.22 -17.62 4.18
CA PHE A 347 4.24 -16.61 4.61
C PHE A 347 3.28 -16.19 3.49
N ALA A 348 3.63 -16.38 2.21
CA ALA A 348 2.89 -15.81 1.09
C ALA A 348 1.44 -16.32 0.98
N ILE A 349 1.16 -17.56 1.40
CA ILE A 349 -0.21 -18.13 1.39
C ILE A 349 -1.05 -17.74 2.63
N SER A 350 -0.52 -16.92 3.55
CA SER A 350 -1.30 -16.44 4.71
C SER A 350 -2.50 -15.58 4.30
N ALA A 351 -2.45 -14.99 3.10
CA ALA A 351 -3.48 -14.12 2.52
C ALA A 351 -4.48 -14.85 1.60
N ASP A 352 -4.25 -16.13 1.30
CA ASP A 352 -4.86 -16.82 0.16
C ASP A 352 -6.40 -16.84 0.18
N ILE A 353 -6.99 -17.05 1.36
CA ILE A 353 -8.46 -17.03 1.51
C ILE A 353 -8.99 -15.63 1.25
N ALA A 354 -8.30 -14.60 1.76
CA ALA A 354 -8.71 -13.23 1.56
C ALA A 354 -8.63 -12.86 0.07
N TYR A 355 -7.61 -13.33 -0.65
CA TYR A 355 -7.45 -13.08 -2.09
C TYR A 355 -8.49 -13.75 -2.97
N ASP A 356 -9.04 -14.89 -2.55
CA ASP A 356 -10.16 -15.55 -3.23
C ASP A 356 -11.44 -14.70 -3.20
N HIS A 357 -11.59 -13.80 -2.22
CA HIS A 357 -12.77 -12.93 -2.07
C HIS A 357 -14.07 -13.76 -2.23
N THR A 358 -14.98 -13.31 -3.09
CA THR A 358 -16.28 -13.95 -3.37
C THR A 358 -16.13 -15.26 -4.13
N ALA A 359 -14.99 -15.52 -4.78
CA ALA A 359 -14.75 -16.81 -5.46
C ALA A 359 -14.59 -17.96 -4.46
N PHE A 360 -14.40 -17.69 -3.17
CA PHE A 360 -14.41 -18.72 -2.14
C PHE A 360 -15.76 -19.46 -2.05
N TRP A 361 -16.88 -18.82 -2.43
CA TRP A 361 -18.20 -19.44 -2.43
C TRP A 361 -18.28 -20.70 -3.30
N THR A 362 -17.56 -20.77 -4.42
CA THR A 362 -17.57 -21.96 -5.27
C THR A 362 -16.92 -23.17 -4.59
N GLN A 363 -15.96 -22.91 -3.71
CA GLN A 363 -15.30 -23.95 -2.91
C GLN A 363 -16.24 -24.49 -1.81
N LEU A 364 -16.99 -23.58 -1.18
CA LEU A 364 -17.98 -23.91 -0.16
C LEU A 364 -19.16 -24.69 -0.75
N SER A 365 -19.71 -24.24 -1.89
CA SER A 365 -20.90 -24.86 -2.50
C SER A 365 -20.61 -26.22 -3.14
N SER A 366 -19.38 -26.48 -3.57
CA SER A 366 -18.96 -27.77 -4.13
C SER A 366 -18.64 -28.83 -3.06
N GLY A 367 -18.71 -28.49 -1.77
CA GLY A 367 -18.50 -29.44 -0.67
C GLY A 367 -17.07 -29.92 -0.52
N VAL A 368 -16.07 -29.15 -0.98
CA VAL A 368 -14.67 -29.54 -0.83
C VAL A 368 -14.27 -29.50 0.65
N THR A 369 -13.64 -30.57 1.12
CA THR A 369 -13.16 -30.65 2.51
C THR A 369 -12.10 -29.59 2.77
N GLY A 370 -12.07 -29.05 4.00
CA GLY A 370 -11.05 -28.07 4.38
C GLY A 370 -9.63 -28.59 4.20
N PHE A 371 -9.40 -29.90 4.46
CA PHE A 371 -8.12 -30.54 4.21
C PHE A 371 -7.72 -30.47 2.73
N ALA A 372 -8.64 -30.79 1.81
CA ALA A 372 -8.33 -30.78 0.39
C ALA A 372 -8.02 -29.36 -0.13
N ASP A 373 -8.74 -28.35 0.35
CA ASP A 373 -8.45 -26.94 0.02
C ASP A 373 -7.09 -26.49 0.56
N ARG A 374 -6.76 -26.81 1.83
CA ARG A 374 -5.46 -26.46 2.41
C ARG A 374 -4.31 -27.19 1.72
N ALA A 375 -4.44 -28.49 1.50
CA ALA A 375 -3.42 -29.30 0.83
C ALA A 375 -3.17 -28.80 -0.59
N GLY A 376 -4.21 -28.41 -1.33
CA GLY A 376 -4.07 -27.89 -2.69
C GLY A 376 -3.32 -26.55 -2.75
N ARG A 377 -3.59 -25.63 -1.81
CA ARG A 377 -2.87 -24.35 -1.70
C ARG A 377 -1.40 -24.55 -1.34
N VAL A 378 -1.13 -25.40 -0.35
CA VAL A 378 0.23 -25.76 0.07
C VAL A 378 0.99 -26.41 -1.10
N LEU A 379 0.34 -27.31 -1.85
CA LEU A 379 0.96 -27.96 -3.01
C LEU A 379 1.31 -26.94 -4.11
N ALA A 380 0.40 -26.02 -4.44
CA ALA A 380 0.67 -24.98 -5.42
C ALA A 380 1.84 -24.08 -5.01
N ALA A 381 1.90 -23.68 -3.74
CA ALA A 381 3.00 -22.89 -3.21
C ALA A 381 4.32 -23.69 -3.17
N ALA A 382 4.28 -24.97 -2.81
CA ALA A 382 5.46 -25.83 -2.74
C ALA A 382 6.08 -26.08 -4.13
N VAL A 383 5.27 -26.22 -5.18
CA VAL A 383 5.74 -26.39 -6.57
C VAL A 383 6.63 -25.23 -7.02
N LEU A 384 6.36 -24.00 -6.55
CA LEU A 384 7.18 -22.83 -6.84
C LEU A 384 8.26 -22.58 -5.79
N GLY A 385 7.89 -22.69 -4.51
CA GLY A 385 8.74 -22.35 -3.38
C GLY A 385 9.90 -23.31 -3.20
N VAL A 386 9.69 -24.64 -3.33
CA VAL A 386 10.76 -25.62 -3.12
C VAL A 386 11.92 -25.40 -4.10
N PRO A 387 11.72 -25.34 -5.43
CA PRO A 387 12.82 -25.10 -6.37
C PRO A 387 13.55 -23.77 -6.09
N VAL A 388 12.82 -22.68 -5.86
CA VAL A 388 13.43 -21.36 -5.65
C VAL A 388 14.23 -21.33 -4.36
N VAL A 389 13.67 -21.82 -3.26
CA VAL A 389 14.34 -21.88 -1.95
C VAL A 389 15.58 -22.76 -2.01
N THR A 390 15.50 -23.92 -2.67
CA THR A 390 16.67 -24.79 -2.85
C THR A 390 17.75 -24.10 -3.66
N VAL A 391 17.42 -23.44 -4.77
CA VAL A 391 18.39 -22.69 -5.57
C VAL A 391 19.07 -21.61 -4.74
N PHE A 392 18.31 -20.79 -3.99
CA PHE A 392 18.88 -19.73 -3.17
C PHE A 392 19.74 -20.27 -2.02
N ALA A 393 19.36 -21.39 -1.42
CA ALA A 393 20.17 -22.07 -0.39
C ALA A 393 21.48 -22.67 -0.96
N VAL A 394 21.45 -23.24 -2.16
CA VAL A 394 22.67 -23.75 -2.82
C VAL A 394 23.56 -22.59 -3.25
N VAL A 395 22.99 -21.52 -3.80
CA VAL A 395 23.74 -20.32 -4.22
C VAL A 395 24.40 -19.64 -3.03
N SER A 396 23.72 -19.53 -1.88
CA SER A 396 24.36 -18.96 -0.70
C SER A 396 25.55 -19.78 -0.21
N VAL A 397 25.42 -21.10 -0.19
CA VAL A 397 26.51 -22.01 0.18
C VAL A 397 27.66 -21.93 -0.83
N ALA A 398 27.37 -21.92 -2.13
CA ALA A 398 28.37 -21.76 -3.17
C ALA A 398 29.12 -20.42 -3.06
N PHE A 399 28.39 -19.33 -2.77
CA PHE A 399 28.98 -18.00 -2.58
C PHE A 399 29.89 -17.93 -1.35
N THR A 400 29.52 -18.61 -0.25
CA THR A 400 30.39 -18.69 0.94
C THR A 400 31.60 -19.60 0.73
N GLY A 401 31.50 -20.60 -0.14
CA GLY A 401 32.50 -21.66 -0.33
C GLY A 401 32.38 -22.78 0.72
N ARG A 402 31.39 -22.71 1.61
CA ARG A 402 31.20 -23.62 2.75
C ARG A 402 30.29 -24.81 2.43
N TRP A 403 30.76 -25.67 1.53
CA TRP A 403 30.00 -26.86 1.12
C TRP A 403 29.71 -27.85 2.26
N ASP A 404 30.46 -27.77 3.37
CA ASP A 404 30.19 -28.46 4.63
C ASP A 404 28.79 -28.17 5.18
N LEU A 405 28.26 -26.96 4.94
CA LEU A 405 26.95 -26.54 5.41
C LEU A 405 25.80 -26.84 4.44
N LEU A 406 26.07 -27.40 3.26
CA LEU A 406 25.04 -27.55 2.22
C LEU A 406 23.78 -28.25 2.73
N VAL A 407 23.96 -29.41 3.38
CA VAL A 407 22.84 -30.21 3.91
C VAL A 407 22.11 -29.46 5.02
N ALA A 408 22.85 -28.79 5.89
CA ALA A 408 22.28 -28.01 6.99
C ALA A 408 21.47 -26.82 6.48
N THR A 409 22.00 -26.04 5.53
CA THR A 409 21.33 -24.85 4.98
C THR A 409 20.11 -25.24 4.14
N VAL A 410 20.20 -26.26 3.29
CA VAL A 410 19.04 -26.73 2.52
C VAL A 410 17.97 -27.32 3.43
N GLY A 411 18.36 -28.18 4.39
CA GLY A 411 17.44 -28.77 5.36
C GLY A 411 16.72 -27.72 6.20
N LEU A 412 17.46 -26.73 6.72
CA LEU A 412 16.89 -25.60 7.44
C LEU A 412 15.92 -24.80 6.56
N SER A 413 16.31 -24.48 5.32
CA SER A 413 15.47 -23.70 4.41
C SER A 413 14.16 -24.43 4.07
N LEU A 414 14.23 -25.73 3.77
CA LEU A 414 13.03 -26.54 3.50
C LEU A 414 12.16 -26.72 4.76
N GLY A 415 12.78 -26.85 5.94
CA GLY A 415 12.06 -26.88 7.22
C GLY A 415 11.33 -25.57 7.51
N VAL A 416 11.97 -24.43 7.26
CA VAL A 416 11.35 -23.09 7.38
C VAL A 416 10.21 -22.93 6.37
N LEU A 417 10.37 -23.40 5.14
CA LEU A 417 9.31 -23.36 4.14
C LEU A 417 8.11 -24.20 4.58
N ALA A 418 8.33 -25.46 5.00
CA ALA A 418 7.26 -26.37 5.42
C ALA A 418 6.52 -25.86 6.66
N THR A 419 7.26 -25.38 7.67
CA THR A 419 6.67 -24.78 8.88
C THR A 419 5.91 -23.50 8.54
N GLY A 420 6.45 -22.63 7.68
CA GLY A 420 5.78 -21.42 7.20
C GLY A 420 4.47 -21.73 6.48
N LEU A 421 4.46 -22.69 5.55
CA LEU A 421 3.24 -23.11 4.85
C LEU A 421 2.20 -23.71 5.80
N GLY A 422 2.63 -24.49 6.80
CA GLY A 422 1.77 -25.02 7.85
C GLY A 422 1.13 -23.92 8.71
N VAL A 423 1.94 -22.99 9.22
CA VAL A 423 1.46 -21.86 10.02
C VAL A 423 0.53 -20.96 9.20
N SER A 424 0.89 -20.62 7.96
CA SER A 424 0.06 -19.81 7.08
C SER A 424 -1.28 -20.46 6.74
N SER A 425 -1.35 -21.78 6.67
CA SER A 425 -2.60 -22.51 6.48
C SER A 425 -3.58 -22.32 7.65
N VAL A 426 -3.06 -22.18 8.87
CA VAL A 426 -3.85 -21.90 10.08
C VAL A 426 -4.19 -20.42 10.19
N VAL A 427 -3.20 -19.55 9.98
CA VAL A 427 -3.37 -18.08 10.08
C VAL A 427 -4.40 -17.58 9.08
N SER A 428 -4.32 -18.02 7.82
CA SER A 428 -5.26 -17.60 6.77
C SER A 428 -6.72 -17.93 7.08
N ALA A 429 -6.99 -18.96 7.90
CA ALA A 429 -8.32 -19.33 8.33
C ALA A 429 -8.79 -18.59 9.60
N ARG A 430 -7.85 -18.17 10.46
CA ARG A 430 -8.13 -17.53 11.76
C ARG A 430 -8.17 -16.01 11.68
N LEU A 431 -7.31 -15.43 10.85
CA LEU A 431 -7.06 -13.99 10.75
C LEU A 431 -7.23 -13.56 9.30
N LEU A 432 -8.46 -13.22 8.93
CA LEU A 432 -8.73 -12.57 7.66
C LEU A 432 -8.51 -11.06 7.81
N TYR A 433 -7.68 -10.51 6.96
CA TYR A 433 -7.47 -9.07 6.86
C TYR A 433 -8.00 -8.57 5.51
N PRO A 434 -8.44 -7.30 5.44
CA PRO A 434 -8.97 -6.75 4.21
C PRO A 434 -7.86 -6.65 3.17
N VAL A 435 -8.10 -7.29 2.02
CA VAL A 435 -7.20 -7.25 0.88
C VAL A 435 -7.82 -6.51 -0.30
N PRO A 436 -7.01 -5.97 -1.22
CA PRO A 436 -7.48 -5.39 -2.46
C PRO A 436 -8.36 -6.37 -3.24
N LYS A 437 -9.49 -5.86 -3.74
CA LYS A 437 -10.42 -6.66 -4.56
C LYS A 437 -9.71 -7.17 -5.83
N PRO A 438 -10.10 -8.35 -6.36
CA PRO A 438 -9.57 -8.84 -7.63
C PRO A 438 -9.74 -7.80 -8.75
N GLY A 439 -8.64 -7.37 -9.36
CA GLY A 439 -8.64 -6.35 -10.41
C GLY A 439 -8.71 -4.89 -9.92
N GLY A 440 -8.92 -4.67 -8.61
CA GLY A 440 -8.75 -3.37 -7.95
C GLY A 440 -7.28 -3.02 -7.72
N GLN A 441 -7.01 -1.77 -7.35
CA GLN A 441 -5.65 -1.29 -7.07
C GLN A 441 -5.16 -1.79 -5.71
N SER A 442 -3.86 -2.10 -5.59
CA SER A 442 -3.26 -2.67 -4.37
C SER A 442 -3.37 -1.78 -3.11
N LEU A 443 -3.61 -0.48 -3.29
CA LEU A 443 -3.82 0.50 -2.22
C LEU A 443 -5.30 0.85 -1.97
N GLN A 444 -6.22 0.36 -2.80
CA GLN A 444 -7.66 0.48 -2.54
C GLN A 444 -8.08 -0.59 -1.53
N VAL A 445 -7.72 -0.38 -0.27
CA VAL A 445 -8.41 -1.02 0.84
C VAL A 445 -9.71 -0.23 0.99
N ALA A 446 -10.84 -0.86 0.66
CA ALA A 446 -12.13 -0.28 0.99
C ALA A 446 -12.13 0.02 2.50
N PRO A 447 -12.57 1.22 2.95
CA PRO A 447 -12.72 1.48 4.38
C PRO A 447 -13.50 0.32 4.98
N GLY A 448 -12.95 -0.26 6.04
CA GLY A 448 -13.49 -1.45 6.69
C GLY A 448 -15.01 -1.38 6.74
N GLY A 449 -15.66 -2.43 6.23
CA GLY A 449 -17.10 -2.54 6.22
C GLY A 449 -17.60 -2.18 7.61
N ARG A 450 -18.35 -1.08 7.70
CA ARG A 450 -19.19 -0.85 8.86
C ARG A 450 -20.15 -2.02 8.92
N ASP A 451 -20.12 -2.73 10.04
CA ASP A 451 -21.23 -3.55 10.51
C ASP A 451 -22.54 -2.75 10.27
N GLY A 452 -23.40 -3.25 9.38
CA GLY A 452 -24.60 -2.52 9.01
C GLY A 452 -25.45 -3.12 7.89
N ASP A 453 -24.87 -3.83 6.92
CA ASP A 453 -25.68 -4.51 5.89
C ASP A 453 -25.97 -5.95 6.31
N HIS A 454 -26.78 -6.09 7.37
CA HIS A 454 -27.60 -7.27 7.52
C HIS A 454 -28.61 -7.28 6.36
N VAL A 455 -28.23 -7.90 5.25
CA VAL A 455 -29.22 -8.48 4.34
C VAL A 455 -29.89 -9.61 5.13
N ARG A 456 -31.04 -9.30 5.74
CA ARG A 456 -31.91 -10.30 6.36
C ARG A 456 -32.39 -11.26 5.26
N PRO A 457 -32.39 -12.59 5.49
CA PRO A 457 -32.90 -13.56 4.53
C PRO A 457 -34.43 -13.55 4.31
N ASP A 458 -35.18 -12.61 4.89
CA ASP A 458 -36.65 -12.70 4.96
C ASP A 458 -37.42 -11.72 4.05
N ASP A 459 -36.76 -10.89 3.23
CA ASP A 459 -37.46 -9.94 2.34
C ASP A 459 -37.76 -10.48 0.92
N HIS A 460 -37.78 -11.81 0.74
CA HIS A 460 -38.19 -12.40 -0.53
C HIS A 460 -39.70 -12.61 -0.71
N ASP A 461 -40.52 -12.34 0.30
CA ASP A 461 -41.98 -12.41 0.20
C ASP A 461 -42.62 -11.02 0.30
N ALA A 462 -42.49 -10.21 -0.75
CA ALA A 462 -43.52 -9.25 -1.21
C ALA A 462 -42.95 -8.30 -2.26
N ARG A 463 -42.94 -8.73 -3.53
CA ARG A 463 -43.20 -7.90 -4.74
C ARG A 463 -43.00 -8.76 -5.98
N ALA A 464 -44.01 -9.57 -6.28
CA ALA A 464 -44.20 -10.05 -7.64
C ALA A 464 -44.40 -8.83 -8.57
N PRO A 465 -43.65 -8.69 -9.67
CA PRO A 465 -43.92 -7.66 -10.66
C PRO A 465 -45.27 -7.96 -11.33
N ARG A 466 -46.22 -7.03 -11.17
CA ARG A 466 -47.48 -7.04 -11.94
C ARG A 466 -47.13 -6.95 -13.43
N ALA A 467 -47.67 -7.88 -14.20
CA ALA A 467 -47.61 -7.86 -15.65
C ALA A 467 -48.20 -6.55 -16.19
N VAL A 468 -47.44 -5.87 -17.04
CA VAL A 468 -47.93 -4.74 -17.86
C VAL A 468 -48.40 -5.33 -19.19
N PRO A 469 -49.67 -5.17 -19.58
CA PRO A 469 -50.13 -5.62 -20.88
C PRO A 469 -49.59 -4.72 -22.00
N ALA A 470 -49.21 -5.34 -23.11
CA ALA A 470 -48.77 -4.67 -24.32
C ALA A 470 -49.93 -3.91 -25.00
N GLY A 471 -49.67 -2.69 -25.48
CA GLY A 471 -50.62 -1.96 -26.33
C GLY A 471 -50.25 -0.51 -26.63
N GLY A 472 -49.62 -0.29 -27.79
CA GLY A 472 -49.97 0.74 -28.79
C GLY A 472 -49.95 2.24 -28.46
N GLY A 473 -48.99 2.96 -29.05
CA GLY A 473 -49.22 4.13 -29.91
C GLY A 473 -49.51 5.52 -29.27
N PRO A 474 -49.06 6.64 -29.90
CA PRO A 474 -48.93 7.95 -29.23
C PRO A 474 -50.02 8.97 -29.60
N GLY A 475 -50.25 9.99 -28.75
CA GLY A 475 -50.90 11.23 -29.17
C GLY A 475 -51.39 12.19 -28.07
N ALA A 476 -51.12 13.48 -28.29
CA ALA A 476 -51.82 14.69 -27.80
C ALA A 476 -51.62 15.12 -26.33
N HIS A 477 -51.01 16.30 -26.06
CA HIS A 477 -51.64 17.65 -25.93
C HIS A 477 -52.61 17.70 -24.73
N GLU A 478 -52.70 18.68 -23.82
CA GLU A 478 -52.18 20.04 -23.66
C GLU A 478 -52.63 20.48 -22.24
N ARG A 479 -51.73 21.05 -21.43
CA ARG A 479 -51.83 22.33 -20.67
C ARG A 479 -53.12 22.72 -19.86
N PRO A 480 -53.12 23.85 -19.08
CA PRO A 480 -53.27 23.80 -17.62
C PRO A 480 -54.36 24.73 -17.03
N ASP A 481 -54.59 24.66 -15.71
CA ASP A 481 -55.07 25.75 -14.84
C ASP A 481 -55.15 25.21 -13.39
N GLY A 482 -55.01 25.92 -12.28
CA GLY A 482 -54.98 27.35 -11.97
C GLY A 482 -55.59 27.55 -10.57
N ARG A 483 -55.02 28.47 -9.77
CA ARG A 483 -55.55 29.09 -8.51
C ARG A 483 -55.48 28.26 -7.20
N ARG A 484 -54.76 28.67 -6.14
CA ARG A 484 -54.77 29.86 -5.22
C ARG A 484 -55.56 29.59 -3.91
N GLY A 485 -54.94 29.90 -2.76
CA GLY A 485 -55.58 30.03 -1.42
C GLY A 485 -54.76 29.38 -0.29
N VAL A 486 -53.77 30.04 0.34
CA VAL A 486 -53.83 30.92 1.55
C VAL A 486 -54.15 30.17 2.87
N GLY A 487 -53.21 30.22 3.83
CA GLY A 487 -53.51 30.53 5.23
C GLY A 487 -53.07 29.57 6.36
N LEU A 488 -52.17 30.09 7.22
CA LEU A 488 -52.11 29.94 8.69
C LEU A 488 -51.30 28.82 9.37
N ALA A 489 -50.11 29.24 9.84
CA ALA A 489 -49.56 29.15 11.21
C ALA A 489 -50.05 28.06 12.20
N ARG A 490 -49.07 27.31 12.75
CA ARG A 490 -49.00 27.05 14.20
C ARG A 490 -47.59 26.67 14.65
N ALA A 491 -47.05 27.47 15.55
CA ALA A 491 -45.88 27.16 16.38
C ALA A 491 -46.32 26.24 17.54
N GLY A 492 -45.50 25.25 17.87
CA GLY A 492 -45.75 24.30 18.97
C GLY A 492 -44.45 23.93 19.66
N ARG A 493 -44.10 24.71 20.68
CA ARG A 493 -43.04 24.47 21.67
C ARG A 493 -43.58 23.42 22.66
N ARG A 494 -42.84 22.34 22.95
CA ARG A 494 -43.07 21.52 24.16
C ARG A 494 -41.76 21.08 24.80
N ASP A 495 -41.69 21.50 26.05
CA ASP A 495 -40.81 21.14 27.16
C ASP A 495 -41.20 19.79 27.79
N ARG A 496 -40.30 19.25 28.63
CA ARG A 496 -40.45 18.31 29.78
C ARG A 496 -39.29 17.27 29.80
N SER A 497 -38.32 17.34 30.71
CA SER A 497 -38.34 16.85 32.12
C SER A 497 -38.97 15.46 32.25
N GLY A 498 -38.32 14.41 32.78
CA GLY A 498 -37.53 14.31 33.99
C GLY A 498 -38.29 13.39 34.96
N TRP A 499 -37.79 12.17 35.21
CA TRP A 499 -38.24 11.29 36.30
C TRP A 499 -37.01 10.63 36.93
N ALA A 500 -36.99 10.61 38.26
CA ALA A 500 -35.86 10.35 39.12
C ALA A 500 -36.19 9.25 40.16
N LEU A 501 -35.17 8.43 40.49
CA LEU A 501 -34.80 7.88 41.82
C LEU A 501 -35.70 6.82 42.49
N PRO A 502 -35.25 6.11 43.56
CA PRO A 502 -34.04 6.27 44.43
C PRO A 502 -33.20 4.97 44.57
N GLY A 503 -32.05 4.84 45.24
CA GLY A 503 -31.28 5.64 46.19
C GLY A 503 -30.75 4.69 47.30
N ALA A 504 -29.43 4.66 47.54
CA ALA A 504 -28.79 4.20 48.77
C ALA A 504 -27.38 4.81 48.85
N GLY A 505 -27.11 5.53 49.94
CA GLY A 505 -25.93 6.38 50.10
C GLY A 505 -25.02 6.00 51.27
N HIS A 506 -24.05 6.90 51.49
CA HIS A 506 -23.17 7.09 52.66
C HIS A 506 -22.01 6.07 52.85
N ALA A 507 -20.78 6.45 53.25
CA ALA A 507 -20.23 7.71 53.75
C ALA A 507 -18.68 7.74 53.61
N LEU A 508 -18.15 8.96 53.70
CA LEU A 508 -16.74 9.38 53.79
C LEU A 508 -16.03 8.92 55.08
N GLY A 509 -14.68 8.84 55.06
CA GLY A 509 -13.90 9.14 56.27
C GLY A 509 -12.44 8.64 56.35
N ARG A 510 -11.51 9.57 56.09
CA ARG A 510 -10.23 9.83 56.82
C ARG A 510 -9.02 8.84 56.72
N THR A 511 -7.91 9.44 56.27
CA THR A 511 -6.49 9.10 56.52
C THR A 511 -6.08 9.33 57.99
N PRO A 512 -4.94 8.79 58.48
CA PRO A 512 -3.66 9.56 58.41
C PRO A 512 -2.35 8.73 58.34
N GLY A 513 -1.26 9.39 57.94
CA GLY A 513 0.11 9.15 58.48
C GLY A 513 1.15 8.46 57.58
N GLY A 514 2.12 9.23 57.05
CA GLY A 514 3.47 8.72 56.68
C GLY A 514 4.43 8.81 57.88
N PRO A 515 5.76 8.95 57.71
CA PRO A 515 6.65 8.68 56.56
C PRO A 515 7.91 7.87 56.98
N ALA A 516 8.86 7.65 56.04
CA ALA A 516 10.33 7.72 56.22
C ALA A 516 11.07 6.66 55.37
N GLY A 517 11.99 7.13 54.53
CA GLY A 517 13.02 6.31 53.91
C GLY A 517 14.32 6.34 54.70
N ALA A 518 15.15 5.32 54.52
CA ALA A 518 16.61 5.38 54.62
C ALA A 518 17.22 4.02 54.22
N GLY A 519 18.32 4.07 53.46
CA GLY A 519 19.49 3.26 53.80
C GLY A 519 19.77 1.99 52.97
N ALA A 520 20.77 2.14 52.09
CA ALA A 520 21.98 1.32 52.03
C ALA A 520 21.93 -0.18 51.62
N ALA A 521 22.61 -0.47 50.51
CA ALA A 521 23.34 -1.72 50.22
C ALA A 521 24.45 -1.98 51.30
N PRO A 522 25.16 -3.15 51.39
CA PRO A 522 25.44 -4.12 50.32
C PRO A 522 25.55 -5.62 50.70
N ALA A 523 25.87 -6.42 49.67
CA ALA A 523 26.60 -7.70 49.68
C ALA A 523 25.87 -9.01 50.03
N GLY A 524 26.09 -10.02 49.18
CA GLY A 524 25.97 -11.44 49.53
C GLY A 524 25.26 -12.31 48.50
N HIS A 525 26.03 -13.05 47.72
CA HIS A 525 25.76 -14.39 47.16
C HIS A 525 24.31 -14.85 46.92
N GLU A 526 23.97 -15.19 45.68
CA GLU A 526 23.72 -16.59 45.27
C GLU A 526 23.38 -16.70 43.77
N LEU A 527 23.95 -17.71 43.13
CA LEU A 527 23.58 -18.16 41.79
C LEU A 527 22.16 -18.71 41.81
N GLN A 528 21.27 -18.21 40.95
CA GLN A 528 20.20 -19.06 40.44
C GLN A 528 19.70 -18.68 39.05
N VAL A 529 19.72 -19.68 38.19
CA VAL A 529 19.24 -19.74 36.81
C VAL A 529 17.74 -19.46 36.76
N GLY A 530 17.32 -18.42 36.03
CA GLY A 530 15.92 -18.10 35.78
C GLY A 530 15.60 -18.08 34.28
N GLY A 531 15.01 -19.16 33.78
CA GLY A 531 14.35 -19.19 32.47
C GLY A 531 12.97 -18.51 32.52
N PRO A 532 12.46 -17.97 31.40
CA PRO A 532 11.16 -17.31 31.38
C PRO A 532 10.02 -18.33 31.40
N THR A 533 9.24 -18.31 32.48
CA THR A 533 7.99 -19.06 32.64
C THR A 533 6.91 -18.50 31.72
N LEU A 534 6.58 -19.25 30.67
CA LEU A 534 5.42 -19.03 29.81
C LEU A 534 4.11 -19.28 30.57
N ALA A 535 3.31 -18.23 30.74
CA ALA A 535 1.95 -18.32 31.25
C ALA A 535 1.04 -19.01 30.23
N LEU A 536 0.69 -20.27 30.50
CA LEU A 536 -0.32 -21.05 29.79
C LEU A 536 -1.71 -20.44 30.01
N ALA A 537 -2.21 -19.69 29.03
CA ALA A 537 -3.62 -19.33 28.96
C ALA A 537 -4.47 -20.59 28.69
N ARG A 538 -5.28 -20.99 29.68
CA ARG A 538 -6.21 -22.12 29.60
C ARG A 538 -7.22 -21.93 28.46
N VAL A 539 -7.15 -22.82 27.48
CA VAL A 539 -8.18 -23.02 26.45
C VAL A 539 -9.43 -23.62 27.12
N ARG A 540 -10.55 -22.90 27.11
CA ARG A 540 -11.87 -23.46 27.45
C ARG A 540 -12.31 -24.40 26.33
N THR A 541 -12.23 -25.71 26.59
CA THR A 541 -12.86 -26.74 25.77
C THR A 541 -14.38 -26.72 25.99
N CYS A 542 -15.15 -26.41 24.95
CA CYS A 542 -16.58 -26.68 24.93
C CYS A 542 -16.82 -28.20 24.95
N ARG A 543 -17.47 -28.68 26.01
CA ARG A 543 -17.98 -30.05 26.14
C ARG A 543 -19.15 -30.25 25.15
N PRO A 544 -19.30 -31.41 24.50
CA PRO A 544 -20.50 -31.74 23.75
C PRO A 544 -21.64 -32.06 24.73
N ALA A 545 -22.83 -31.52 24.46
CA ALA A 545 -24.04 -31.83 25.23
C ALA A 545 -24.42 -33.30 25.01
N ARG A 546 -24.47 -34.07 26.11
CA ARG A 546 -25.00 -35.43 26.16
C ARG A 546 -26.52 -35.40 26.07
N ALA A 547 -27.08 -36.28 25.24
CA ALA A 547 -28.49 -36.62 25.21
C ALA A 547 -28.93 -37.26 26.53
N HIS A 548 -30.10 -36.86 27.05
CA HIS A 548 -30.78 -37.52 28.16
C HIS A 548 -31.74 -38.59 27.62
N PRO A 549 -31.78 -39.81 28.21
CA PRO A 549 -32.68 -40.86 27.78
C PRO A 549 -34.00 -40.83 28.57
N GLY A 550 -35.09 -41.13 27.86
CA GLY A 550 -36.27 -41.78 28.44
C GLY A 550 -37.46 -40.87 28.74
N GLU A 551 -38.40 -40.81 27.81
CA GLU A 551 -39.80 -41.06 28.19
C GLU A 551 -40.59 -41.70 27.05
N ARG A 552 -41.46 -42.62 27.47
CA ARG A 552 -42.05 -43.71 26.70
C ARG A 552 -43.35 -43.28 26.01
N ARG A 553 -43.63 -43.97 24.90
CA ARG A 553 -44.96 -44.41 24.43
C ARG A 553 -45.97 -43.31 24.07
N ARG A 554 -46.30 -43.23 22.78
CA ARG A 554 -47.67 -43.46 22.26
C ARG A 554 -47.68 -43.50 20.73
N ARG A 555 -48.50 -44.43 20.22
CA ARG A 555 -49.00 -44.61 18.84
C ARG A 555 -48.18 -45.47 17.88
N ALA A 556 -48.48 -46.76 17.97
CA ALA A 556 -48.57 -47.64 16.82
C ALA A 556 -49.72 -47.22 15.87
N ALA A 557 -49.57 -47.60 14.60
CA ALA A 557 -50.58 -48.05 13.62
C ALA A 557 -50.63 -47.28 12.28
N GLY A 558 -50.50 -48.04 11.18
CA GLY A 558 -50.73 -47.65 9.79
C GLY A 558 -49.44 -47.22 9.08
N HIS A 559 -48.95 -47.79 7.97
CA HIS A 559 -49.67 -48.44 6.88
C HIS A 559 -48.74 -49.42 6.13
N ARG A 560 -49.29 -50.56 5.73
CA ARG A 560 -48.68 -51.59 4.87
C ARG A 560 -48.51 -51.09 3.43
N GLY A 561 -47.36 -51.43 2.84
CA GLY A 561 -47.23 -52.23 1.60
C GLY A 561 -47.59 -51.61 0.26
N ARG A 562 -46.60 -51.59 -0.66
CA ARG A 562 -46.68 -52.29 -1.96
C ARG A 562 -45.32 -52.28 -2.67
N GLU A 563 -44.72 -53.47 -2.74
CA GLU A 563 -43.85 -53.89 -3.83
C GLU A 563 -44.68 -54.03 -5.12
N ARG A 564 -44.07 -53.76 -6.29
CA ARG A 564 -44.25 -54.58 -7.49
C ARG A 564 -43.14 -54.29 -8.52
N ALA A 565 -42.52 -55.40 -8.94
CA ALA A 565 -41.59 -55.52 -10.05
C ALA A 565 -42.32 -55.51 -11.41
N GLY A 566 -41.58 -55.26 -12.50
CA GLY A 566 -42.00 -55.52 -13.88
C GLY A 566 -41.04 -54.89 -14.92
N ALA A 567 -40.26 -55.73 -15.61
CA ALA A 567 -39.43 -55.41 -16.79
C ALA A 567 -40.27 -55.53 -18.11
N PRO A 568 -39.69 -55.60 -19.34
CA PRO A 568 -39.12 -54.53 -20.18
C PRO A 568 -39.72 -54.45 -21.63
N LEU A 569 -39.14 -53.57 -22.49
CA LEU A 569 -39.18 -53.49 -23.98
C LEU A 569 -40.44 -52.85 -24.64
N PRO A 570 -40.36 -52.27 -25.88
CA PRO A 570 -39.59 -52.65 -27.08
C PRO A 570 -38.27 -51.93 -27.34
#